data_AF-A0A914UZW0-F1
#
_entry.id   AF-A0A914UZW0-F1
#
_cell.length_a   1.000
_cell.length_b   1.000
_cell.length_c   1.000
_cell.angle_alpha   90.00
_cell.angle_beta   90.00
_cell.angle_gamma   90.00
#
_symmetry.space_group_name_H-M   'P 1'
#
loop_
_entity.id
_entity.type
_entity.pdbx_description
1 polymer ?
#
loop_
_entity_poly.entity_id
_entity_poly.type
_entity_poly.pdbx_seq_one_letter_code
_entity_poly.pdbx_strand_id
1 'polypeptide(L)'
;MGNADSRMNFRKAVIDLTSKKKPTETMDESFWEQFWSPDNVNNASDVFSLIPAAEIRALREESPNNLATLCYKAVERLMQAGEHSVHSAKEQQKVVNCIRLLTRILPYIFEDPDWRGYFWSALPADNPSQRQDTLPLAKALLGALTDLLFCPDFTVSANKKGPETPEDLASIDSCEYIWEAGVGFAQKPSHSPQHDFYRTEILKLLLAC
;
A
#
# COMPACT_ATOMS: atom_id res chain seq x y z
N MET A 1 -14.51 -24.01 4.63
CA MET A 1 -13.19 -24.65 4.39
C MET A 1 -12.13 -23.60 4.02
N GLY A 2 -12.05 -22.43 4.68
CA GLY A 2 -11.63 -21.20 3.98
C GLY A 2 -10.47 -20.37 4.55
N ASN A 3 -9.64 -20.91 5.45
CA ASN A 3 -8.52 -20.12 6.03
C ASN A 3 -7.16 -20.83 5.92
N ALA A 4 -7.12 -22.16 6.03
CA ALA A 4 -5.89 -22.93 5.85
C ALA A 4 -5.41 -22.92 4.38
N ASP A 5 -6.31 -23.14 3.43
CA ASP A 5 -5.99 -23.16 1.99
C ASP A 5 -5.54 -21.78 1.49
N SER A 6 -6.14 -20.70 1.99
CA SER A 6 -5.78 -19.35 1.58
C SER A 6 -4.42 -18.90 2.11
N ARG A 7 -4.09 -19.25 3.37
CA ARG A 7 -2.75 -19.05 3.93
C ARG A 7 -1.69 -19.86 3.18
N MET A 8 -2.06 -21.07 2.74
CA MET A 8 -1.18 -21.91 1.90
C MET A 8 -0.95 -21.26 0.53
N ASN A 9 -1.98 -20.68 -0.10
CA ASN A 9 -1.83 -19.96 -1.37
C ASN A 9 -0.89 -18.76 -1.24
N PHE A 10 -1.08 -17.94 -0.20
CA PHE A 10 -0.19 -16.82 0.09
C PHE A 10 1.25 -17.28 0.29
N ARG A 11 1.48 -18.33 1.09
CA ARG A 11 2.81 -18.90 1.30
C ARG A 11 3.44 -19.42 0.03
N LYS A 12 2.64 -20.06 -0.82
CA LYS A 12 3.11 -20.53 -2.14
C LYS A 12 3.53 -19.35 -3.01
N ALA A 13 2.80 -18.24 -3.00
CA ALA A 13 3.18 -17.03 -3.74
C ALA A 13 4.50 -16.43 -3.23
N VAL A 14 4.71 -16.37 -1.91
CA VAL A 14 5.99 -15.92 -1.30
C VAL A 14 7.16 -16.82 -1.71
N ILE A 15 6.98 -18.14 -1.67
CA ILE A 15 7.99 -19.10 -2.10
C ILE A 15 8.27 -18.95 -3.60
N ASP A 16 7.22 -18.76 -4.41
CA ASP A 16 7.35 -18.57 -5.85
C ASP A 16 8.14 -17.30 -6.19
N LEU A 17 7.98 -16.20 -5.44
CA LEU A 17 8.79 -14.99 -5.60
C LEU A 17 10.29 -15.23 -5.39
N THR A 18 10.65 -16.13 -4.46
CA THR A 18 12.05 -16.38 -4.09
C THR A 18 12.69 -17.46 -4.95
N SER A 19 11.94 -18.53 -5.25
CA SER A 19 12.46 -19.75 -5.88
C SER A 19 12.37 -19.74 -7.40
N LYS A 20 11.32 -19.11 -7.96
CA LYS A 20 11.15 -19.04 -9.41
C LYS A 20 11.88 -17.80 -9.88
N LYS A 21 13.09 -17.99 -10.42
CA LYS A 21 13.78 -17.03 -11.31
C LYS A 21 13.00 -16.77 -12.61
N LYS A 22 11.67 -16.93 -12.59
CA LYS A 22 10.80 -16.55 -13.69
C LYS A 22 10.86 -15.02 -13.81
N PRO A 23 11.02 -14.47 -15.01
CA PRO A 23 10.95 -13.04 -15.21
C PRO A 23 9.64 -12.49 -14.66
N THR A 24 9.69 -11.36 -13.97
CA THR A 24 8.53 -10.63 -13.44
C THR A 24 7.51 -10.32 -14.52
N GLU A 25 7.98 -10.12 -15.76
CA GLU A 25 7.18 -9.94 -16.98
C GLU A 25 6.21 -11.12 -17.27
N THR A 26 6.45 -12.29 -16.69
CA THR A 26 5.58 -13.47 -16.85
C THR A 26 4.56 -13.64 -15.72
N MET A 27 4.61 -12.78 -14.70
CA MET A 27 3.67 -12.79 -13.57
C MET A 27 2.53 -11.82 -13.85
N ASP A 28 1.32 -12.35 -14.00
CA ASP A 28 0.12 -11.59 -14.29
C ASP A 28 -0.48 -10.93 -13.04
N GLU A 29 -1.46 -10.06 -13.22
CA GLU A 29 -2.12 -9.35 -12.12
C GLU A 29 -2.75 -10.32 -11.10
N SER A 30 -3.20 -11.51 -11.55
CA SER A 30 -3.78 -12.53 -10.67
C SER A 30 -2.77 -13.13 -9.69
N PHE A 31 -1.48 -13.18 -10.06
CA PHE A 31 -0.41 -13.56 -9.16
C PHE A 31 -0.24 -12.53 -8.05
N TRP A 32 -0.12 -11.25 -8.41
CA TRP A 32 0.11 -10.16 -7.47
C TRP A 32 -1.08 -9.96 -6.51
N GLU A 33 -2.31 -10.14 -7.01
CA GLU A 33 -3.52 -10.07 -6.21
C GLU A 33 -3.50 -10.99 -4.98
N GLN A 34 -2.74 -12.09 -5.02
CA GLN A 34 -2.62 -13.02 -3.90
C GLN A 34 -2.00 -12.38 -2.65
N PHE A 35 -1.20 -11.33 -2.79
CA PHE A 35 -0.49 -10.69 -1.67
C PHE A 35 -1.35 -9.73 -0.84
N TRP A 36 -2.47 -9.25 -1.40
CA TRP A 36 -3.38 -8.33 -0.70
C TRP A 36 -4.83 -8.80 -0.70
N SER A 37 -5.17 -9.87 -1.40
CA SER A 37 -6.52 -10.44 -1.36
C SER A 37 -6.95 -10.74 0.09
N PRO A 38 -8.13 -10.25 0.51
CA PRO A 38 -8.68 -10.55 1.84
C PRO A 38 -8.88 -12.04 2.09
N ASP A 39 -9.06 -12.83 1.04
CA ASP A 39 -9.22 -14.28 1.15
C ASP A 39 -7.96 -14.92 1.74
N ASN A 40 -6.77 -14.36 1.46
CA ASN A 40 -5.47 -14.92 1.79
C ASN A 40 -4.90 -14.43 3.12
N VAL A 41 -5.06 -13.13 3.42
CA VAL A 41 -4.52 -12.51 4.64
C VAL A 41 -5.50 -11.52 5.22
N ASN A 42 -5.76 -11.66 6.53
CA ASN A 42 -6.80 -10.90 7.22
C ASN A 42 -6.25 -9.92 8.27
N ASN A 43 -5.05 -10.15 8.79
CA ASN A 43 -4.47 -9.34 9.87
C ASN A 43 -2.95 -9.17 9.72
N ALA A 44 -2.37 -8.22 10.47
CA ALA A 44 -0.93 -7.96 10.43
C ALA A 44 -0.09 -9.15 10.93
N SER A 45 -0.55 -9.88 11.96
CA SER A 45 0.18 -11.06 12.47
C SER A 45 0.33 -12.15 11.41
N ASP A 46 -0.69 -12.33 10.56
CA ASP A 46 -0.64 -13.27 9.45
C ASP A 46 0.44 -12.84 8.44
N VAL A 47 0.51 -11.57 8.03
CA VAL A 47 1.58 -11.09 7.12
C VAL A 47 2.97 -11.36 7.72
N PHE A 48 3.19 -11.01 8.99
CA PHE A 48 4.50 -11.13 9.64
C PHE A 48 4.92 -12.59 9.83
N SER A 49 3.98 -13.49 10.11
CA SER A 49 4.24 -14.93 10.23
C SER A 49 4.40 -15.63 8.89
N LEU A 50 3.71 -15.17 7.85
CA LEU A 50 3.76 -15.76 6.50
C LEU A 50 4.92 -15.23 5.65
N ILE A 51 5.57 -14.13 6.07
CA ILE A 51 6.78 -13.60 5.41
C ILE A 51 7.92 -13.42 6.46
N PRO A 52 8.69 -14.49 6.75
CA PRO A 52 9.81 -14.45 7.66
C PRO A 52 10.93 -13.50 7.21
N ALA A 53 11.65 -12.93 8.17
CA ALA A 53 12.72 -11.96 7.88
C ALA A 53 13.83 -12.56 7.00
N ALA A 54 14.17 -13.82 7.22
CA ALA A 54 15.17 -14.53 6.43
C ALA A 54 14.75 -14.66 4.95
N GLU A 55 13.46 -14.89 4.67
CA GLU A 55 12.95 -15.00 3.30
C GLU A 55 12.98 -13.64 2.59
N ILE A 56 12.70 -12.53 3.30
CA ILE A 56 12.78 -11.18 2.70
C ILE A 56 14.23 -10.84 2.33
N ARG A 57 15.19 -11.16 3.20
CA ARG A 57 16.62 -10.97 2.92
C ARG A 57 17.11 -11.85 1.78
N ALA A 58 16.71 -13.12 1.76
CA ALA A 58 17.01 -14.03 0.65
C ALA A 58 16.41 -13.50 -0.67
N LEU A 59 15.16 -13.02 -0.65
CA LEU A 59 14.53 -12.43 -1.83
C LEU A 59 15.27 -11.17 -2.31
N ARG A 60 15.73 -10.32 -1.40
CA ARG A 60 16.54 -9.13 -1.69
C ARG A 60 17.86 -9.50 -2.39
N GLU A 61 18.52 -10.54 -1.92
CA GLU A 61 19.85 -10.96 -2.40
C GLU A 61 19.78 -11.81 -3.68
N GLU A 62 18.83 -12.75 -3.75
CA GLU A 62 18.75 -13.75 -4.82
C GLU A 62 17.84 -13.33 -5.97
N SER A 63 16.86 -12.46 -5.73
CA SER A 63 15.86 -12.02 -6.73
C SER A 63 15.40 -10.56 -6.52
N PRO A 64 16.33 -9.59 -6.55
CA PRO A 64 16.02 -8.18 -6.29
C PRO A 64 14.94 -7.59 -7.21
N ASN A 65 14.90 -8.00 -8.48
CA ASN A 65 13.88 -7.52 -9.42
C ASN A 65 12.45 -7.94 -9.02
N ASN A 66 12.29 -9.14 -8.45
CA ASN A 66 11.01 -9.62 -7.95
C ASN A 66 10.55 -8.80 -6.74
N LEU A 67 11.46 -8.52 -5.81
CA LEU A 67 11.19 -7.67 -4.65
C LEU A 67 10.82 -6.24 -5.04
N ALA A 68 11.57 -5.67 -5.97
CA ALA A 68 11.32 -4.36 -6.56
C ALA A 68 9.90 -4.29 -7.17
N THR A 69 9.53 -5.31 -7.95
CA THR A 69 8.23 -5.38 -8.62
C THR A 69 7.09 -5.55 -7.62
N LEU A 70 7.28 -6.37 -6.58
CA LEU A 70 6.30 -6.51 -5.49
C LEU A 70 6.03 -5.16 -4.81
N CYS A 71 7.08 -4.40 -4.51
CA CYS A 71 6.94 -3.07 -3.90
C CYS A 71 6.25 -2.09 -4.84
N TYR A 72 6.65 -2.07 -6.12
CA TYR A 72 6.00 -1.26 -7.14
C TYR A 72 4.50 -1.56 -7.23
N LYS A 73 4.14 -2.83 -7.36
CA LYS A 73 2.73 -3.25 -7.47
C LYS A 73 1.92 -2.90 -6.23
N ALA A 74 2.49 -3.08 -5.03
CA ALA A 74 1.82 -2.67 -3.80
C ALA A 74 1.60 -1.15 -3.76
N VAL A 75 2.58 -0.34 -4.15
CA VAL A 75 2.46 1.13 -4.22
C VAL A 75 1.47 1.57 -5.30
N GLU A 76 1.48 0.96 -6.48
CA GLU A 76 0.53 1.19 -7.57
C GLU A 76 -0.92 1.02 -7.09
N ARG A 77 -1.19 -0.03 -6.30
CA ARG A 77 -2.51 -0.23 -5.69
C ARG A 77 -2.87 0.86 -4.67
N LEU A 78 -1.91 1.38 -3.91
CA LEU A 78 -2.15 2.49 -2.97
C LEU A 78 -2.46 3.80 -3.71
N MET A 79 -1.74 4.10 -4.80
CA MET A 79 -2.02 5.26 -5.65
C MET A 79 -3.44 5.20 -6.23
N GLN A 80 -3.80 4.06 -6.82
CA GLN A 80 -5.14 3.85 -7.39
C GLN A 80 -6.25 4.05 -6.33
N ALA A 81 -6.01 3.61 -5.10
CA ALA A 81 -6.94 3.78 -3.99
C ALA A 81 -7.08 5.23 -3.53
N GLY A 82 -5.98 6.00 -3.55
CA GLY A 82 -5.99 7.45 -3.28
C GLY A 82 -6.78 8.23 -4.33
N GLU A 83 -6.62 7.89 -5.61
CA GLU A 83 -7.27 8.57 -6.73
C GLU A 83 -8.78 8.27 -6.84
N HIS A 84 -9.19 7.01 -6.62
CA HIS A 84 -10.55 6.56 -6.96
C HIS A 84 -11.51 6.42 -5.77
N SER A 85 -11.10 6.83 -4.56
CA SER A 85 -11.81 6.60 -3.30
C SER A 85 -12.13 5.11 -3.02
N VAL A 86 -12.15 4.71 -1.74
CA VAL A 86 -12.24 3.29 -1.37
C VAL A 86 -13.62 2.92 -0.83
N HIS A 87 -14.52 2.52 -1.73
CA HIS A 87 -15.95 2.39 -1.41
C HIS A 87 -16.41 1.02 -0.91
N SER A 88 -15.60 -0.04 -1.06
CA SER A 88 -16.00 -1.39 -0.62
C SER A 88 -15.08 -1.93 0.46
N ALA A 89 -15.65 -2.63 1.45
CA ALA A 89 -14.88 -3.28 2.51
C ALA A 89 -13.80 -4.23 1.96
N LYS A 90 -14.05 -4.86 0.81
CA LYS A 90 -13.07 -5.73 0.13
C LYS A 90 -11.87 -4.91 -0.35
N GLU A 91 -12.09 -3.79 -1.02
CA GLU A 91 -11.00 -2.91 -1.48
C GLU A 91 -10.27 -2.25 -0.30
N GLN A 92 -10.98 -1.81 0.74
CA GLN A 92 -10.36 -1.29 1.97
C GLN A 92 -9.41 -2.32 2.59
N GLN A 93 -9.82 -3.59 2.65
CA GLN A 93 -8.97 -4.64 3.18
C GLN A 93 -7.74 -4.92 2.30
N LYS A 94 -7.86 -4.80 0.96
CA LYS A 94 -6.72 -4.90 0.06
C LYS A 94 -5.70 -3.78 0.30
N VAL A 95 -6.18 -2.53 0.40
CA VAL A 95 -5.32 -1.36 0.69
C VAL A 95 -4.56 -1.55 2.00
N VAL A 96 -5.25 -1.96 3.06
CA VAL A 96 -4.64 -2.25 4.36
C VAL A 96 -3.64 -3.40 4.28
N ASN A 97 -3.92 -4.43 3.49
CA ASN A 97 -2.98 -5.54 3.29
C ASN A 97 -1.72 -5.08 2.52
N CYS A 98 -1.84 -4.21 1.52
CA CYS A 98 -0.69 -3.56 0.86
C CYS A 98 0.15 -2.76 1.86
N ILE A 99 -0.50 -1.97 2.73
CA ILE A 99 0.18 -1.19 3.78
C ILE A 99 0.97 -2.12 4.72
N ARG A 100 0.35 -3.22 5.20
CA ARG A 100 1.00 -4.21 6.07
C ARG A 100 2.17 -4.91 5.39
N LEU A 101 1.99 -5.28 4.12
CA LEU A 101 3.03 -5.92 3.31
C LEU A 101 4.25 -5.01 3.19
N LEU A 102 4.05 -3.74 2.82
CA LEU A 102 5.14 -2.77 2.72
C LEU A 102 5.77 -2.49 4.09
N THR A 103 4.98 -2.37 5.15
CA THR A 103 5.48 -2.19 6.53
C THR A 103 6.37 -3.37 6.94
N ARG A 104 6.04 -4.57 6.47
CA ARG A 104 6.81 -5.78 6.73
C ARG A 104 8.12 -5.82 5.94
N ILE A 105 8.12 -5.34 4.70
CA ILE A 105 9.21 -5.51 3.73
C ILE A 105 10.25 -4.39 3.78
N LEU A 106 9.81 -3.13 3.81
CA LEU A 106 10.69 -1.96 3.66
C LEU A 106 11.86 -1.91 4.66
N PRO A 107 11.69 -2.25 5.95
CA PRO A 107 12.83 -2.25 6.88
C PRO A 107 13.98 -3.14 6.45
N TYR A 108 13.68 -4.27 5.79
CA TYR A 108 14.69 -5.20 5.29
C TYR A 108 15.26 -4.76 3.95
N ILE A 109 14.52 -4.01 3.14
CA ILE A 109 15.07 -3.39 1.93
C ILE A 109 16.17 -2.39 2.32
N PHE A 110 15.92 -1.57 3.35
CA PHE A 110 16.87 -0.53 3.79
C PHE A 110 18.09 -1.02 4.58
N GLU A 111 18.16 -2.31 4.91
CA GLU A 111 19.39 -2.91 5.43
C GLU A 111 20.52 -2.86 4.39
N ASP A 112 20.18 -2.84 3.09
CA ASP A 112 21.13 -2.70 2.00
C ASP A 112 21.13 -1.25 1.48
N PRO A 113 22.27 -0.53 1.54
CA PRO A 113 22.35 0.86 1.10
C PRO A 113 22.10 1.04 -0.40
N ASP A 114 22.39 0.05 -1.24
CA ASP A 114 22.22 0.16 -2.70
C ASP A 114 20.73 0.26 -3.08
N TRP A 115 19.86 -0.30 -2.24
CA TRP A 115 18.40 -0.21 -2.40
C TRP A 115 17.84 1.19 -2.16
N ARG A 116 18.56 2.08 -1.45
CA ARG A 116 18.15 3.49 -1.34
C ARG A 116 18.13 4.16 -2.71
N GLY A 117 19.11 3.83 -3.56
CA GLY A 117 19.16 4.30 -4.93
C GLY A 117 17.90 3.91 -5.69
N TYR A 118 17.50 2.63 -5.63
CA TYR A 118 16.28 2.14 -6.25
C TYR A 118 15.02 2.83 -5.73
N PHE A 119 14.87 2.94 -4.41
CA PHE A 119 13.67 3.52 -3.77
C PHE A 119 13.44 5.00 -4.15
N TRP A 120 14.53 5.75 -4.34
CA TRP A 120 14.51 7.17 -4.72
C TRP A 120 14.74 7.41 -6.22
N SER A 121 14.92 6.36 -7.03
CA SER A 121 15.05 6.46 -8.47
C SER A 121 13.71 6.33 -9.17
N ALA A 122 13.60 6.97 -10.33
CA ALA A 122 12.45 6.85 -11.22
C ALA A 122 12.27 5.38 -11.64
N LEU A 123 11.02 4.93 -11.65
CA LEU A 123 10.69 3.57 -12.06
C LEU A 123 11.02 3.34 -13.54
N PRO A 124 11.40 2.12 -13.94
CA PRO A 124 11.61 1.80 -15.35
C PRO A 124 10.29 2.02 -16.11
N ALA A 125 10.24 3.04 -16.96
CA ALA A 125 9.12 3.19 -17.90
C ALA A 125 9.41 2.35 -19.14
N ASP A 126 8.41 1.58 -19.59
CA ASP A 126 8.44 0.86 -20.87
C ASP A 126 8.60 1.81 -22.06
N ASN A 127 8.16 3.06 -21.92
CA ASN A 127 8.31 4.10 -22.93
C ASN A 127 9.33 5.18 -22.49
N PRO A 128 10.38 5.45 -23.28
CA PRO A 128 11.38 6.47 -22.96
C PRO A 128 10.81 7.89 -22.86
N SER A 129 9.66 8.17 -23.48
CA SER A 129 8.91 9.42 -23.35
C SER A 129 8.18 9.57 -22.01
N GLN A 130 7.87 8.47 -21.31
CA GLN A 130 7.27 8.48 -19.96
C GLN A 130 8.33 8.54 -18.84
N ARG A 131 9.62 8.33 -19.16
CA ARG A 131 10.72 8.37 -18.15
C ARG A 131 10.92 9.74 -17.50
N GLN A 132 10.49 10.82 -18.14
CA GLN A 132 10.53 12.16 -17.54
C GLN A 132 9.42 12.39 -16.52
N ASP A 133 8.35 11.59 -16.58
CA ASP A 133 7.17 11.66 -15.70
C ASP A 133 7.16 10.56 -14.63
N THR A 134 8.07 9.58 -14.68
CA THR A 134 8.09 8.52 -13.67
C THR A 134 8.63 9.02 -12.34
N LEU A 135 7.71 9.14 -11.39
CA LEU A 135 7.97 9.49 -10.01
C LEU A 135 8.84 8.43 -9.32
N PRO A 136 9.79 8.82 -8.44
CA PRO A 136 10.44 7.87 -7.56
C PRO A 136 9.44 7.07 -6.73
N LEU A 137 9.72 5.78 -6.49
CA LEU A 137 8.84 4.91 -5.70
C LEU A 137 8.54 5.50 -4.32
N ALA A 138 9.55 6.11 -3.68
CA ALA A 138 9.41 6.82 -2.41
C ALA A 138 8.36 7.94 -2.48
N LYS A 139 8.43 8.79 -3.52
CA LYS A 139 7.52 9.92 -3.66
C LYS A 139 6.11 9.46 -4.03
N ALA A 140 5.98 8.40 -4.83
CA ALA A 140 4.70 7.75 -5.11
C ALA A 140 4.06 7.18 -3.83
N LEU A 141 4.84 6.46 -3.03
CA LEU A 141 4.38 5.91 -1.76
C LEU A 141 3.95 7.02 -0.79
N LEU A 142 4.80 8.02 -0.55
CA LEU A 142 4.49 9.11 0.38
C LEU A 142 3.27 9.92 -0.07
N GLY A 143 3.13 10.18 -1.37
CA GLY A 143 1.93 10.81 -1.94
C GLY A 143 0.68 9.99 -1.65
N ALA A 144 0.68 8.71 -2.05
CA ALA A 144 -0.44 7.81 -1.84
C ALA A 144 -0.83 7.66 -0.36
N LEU A 145 0.14 7.55 0.56
CA LEU A 145 -0.14 7.48 1.99
C LEU A 145 -0.76 8.78 2.50
N THR A 146 -0.30 9.93 2.01
CA THR A 146 -0.86 11.24 2.37
C THR A 146 -2.31 11.36 1.91
N ASP A 147 -2.60 10.96 0.68
CA ASP A 147 -3.97 10.96 0.15
C ASP A 147 -4.86 9.99 0.94
N LEU A 148 -4.35 8.80 1.25
CA LEU A 148 -5.07 7.79 2.04
C LEU A 148 -5.33 8.22 3.49
N LEU A 149 -4.53 9.10 4.10
CA LEU A 149 -4.78 9.65 5.43
C LEU A 149 -6.05 10.54 5.49
N PHE A 150 -6.50 11.05 4.34
CA PHE A 150 -7.68 11.91 4.22
C PHE A 150 -8.69 11.36 3.20
N CYS A 151 -8.63 10.06 2.88
CA CYS A 151 -9.51 9.42 1.91
C CYS A 151 -10.92 9.19 2.48
N PRO A 152 -11.97 9.76 1.85
CA PRO A 152 -13.36 9.56 2.26
C PRO A 152 -13.77 8.09 2.30
N ASP A 153 -14.59 7.76 3.29
CA ASP A 153 -15.08 6.41 3.61
C ASP A 153 -13.99 5.38 3.96
N PHE A 154 -12.72 5.79 3.99
CA PHE A 154 -11.59 4.99 4.44
C PHE A 154 -11.04 5.52 5.77
N THR A 155 -10.47 6.73 5.77
CA THR A 155 -9.86 7.32 6.97
C THR A 155 -10.60 8.56 7.46
N VAL A 156 -11.55 9.09 6.71
CA VAL A 156 -12.43 10.19 7.10
C VAL A 156 -13.85 9.89 6.66
N SER A 157 -14.85 10.38 7.39
CA SER A 157 -16.24 10.21 6.97
C SER A 157 -16.50 11.02 5.70
N ALA A 158 -17.12 10.41 4.68
CA ALA A 158 -17.56 11.18 3.52
C ALA A 158 -18.59 12.24 3.94
N ASN A 159 -18.38 13.47 3.48
CA ASN A 159 -19.34 14.53 3.71
C ASN A 159 -20.54 14.32 2.77
N LYS A 160 -21.78 14.35 3.28
CA LYS A 160 -22.99 14.14 2.45
C LYS A 160 -23.23 15.23 1.41
N LYS A 161 -22.41 16.29 1.44
CA LYS A 161 -22.35 17.39 0.47
C LYS A 161 -20.97 17.47 -0.19
N GLY A 162 -20.23 16.36 -0.23
CA GLY A 162 -18.97 16.26 -0.96
C GLY A 162 -19.25 16.32 -2.46
N PRO A 163 -18.29 16.82 -3.25
CA PRO A 163 -18.57 17.14 -4.63
C PRO A 163 -18.63 15.93 -5.54
N GLU A 164 -19.45 16.03 -6.57
CA GLU A 164 -19.68 14.95 -7.54
C GLU A 164 -18.59 14.91 -8.64
N THR A 165 -17.66 15.86 -8.66
CA THR A 165 -16.59 15.95 -9.67
C THR A 165 -15.20 16.21 -9.05
N PRO A 166 -14.10 15.80 -9.72
CA PRO A 166 -12.73 15.98 -9.21
C PRO A 166 -12.27 17.44 -9.07
N GLU A 167 -12.87 18.36 -9.82
CA GLU A 167 -12.52 19.80 -9.81
C GLU A 167 -12.92 20.50 -8.50
N ASP A 168 -13.90 19.95 -7.80
CA ASP A 168 -14.38 20.48 -6.54
C ASP A 168 -13.58 19.98 -5.32
N LEU A 169 -12.68 18.99 -5.46
CA LEU A 169 -11.78 18.61 -4.35
C LEU A 169 -10.94 19.80 -3.85
N ALA A 170 -10.64 20.76 -4.74
CA ALA A 170 -9.94 21.99 -4.41
C ALA A 170 -10.82 23.05 -3.71
N SER A 171 -12.14 22.89 -3.72
CA SER A 171 -13.10 23.80 -3.08
C SER A 171 -13.56 23.33 -1.70
N ILE A 172 -13.18 22.11 -1.29
CA ILE A 172 -13.47 21.57 0.04
C ILE A 172 -12.60 22.28 1.07
N ASP A 173 -13.23 22.77 2.14
CA ASP A 173 -12.51 23.26 3.31
C ASP A 173 -11.73 22.09 3.92
N SER A 174 -10.40 22.15 3.84
CA SER A 174 -9.49 21.12 4.38
C SER A 174 -9.73 20.86 5.88
N CYS A 175 -10.40 21.79 6.57
CA CYS A 175 -10.83 21.62 7.94
C CYS A 175 -11.87 20.50 8.14
N GLU A 176 -12.65 20.14 7.11
CA GLU A 176 -13.65 19.06 7.20
C GLU A 176 -13.04 17.65 7.33
N TYR A 177 -11.74 17.51 7.01
CA TYR A 177 -11.01 16.24 7.06
C TYR A 177 -10.04 16.12 8.24
N ILE A 178 -9.97 17.12 9.12
CA ILE A 178 -9.14 17.06 10.33
C ILE A 178 -9.67 15.96 11.25
N TRP A 179 -8.80 15.13 11.82
CA TRP A 179 -9.21 13.98 12.63
C TRP A 179 -9.71 14.32 14.03
N GLU A 180 -9.41 15.52 14.53
CA GLU A 180 -9.81 16.01 15.85
C GLU A 180 -10.10 17.51 15.84
N ALA A 181 -10.92 17.96 16.78
CA ALA A 181 -11.15 19.39 16.99
C ALA A 181 -9.89 20.07 17.55
N GLY A 182 -9.70 21.36 17.27
CA GLY A 182 -8.49 22.09 17.67
C GLY A 182 -8.48 23.55 17.27
N VAL A 183 -7.29 24.15 17.23
CA VAL A 183 -7.12 25.57 16.87
C VAL A 183 -7.57 25.78 15.43
N GLY A 184 -8.61 26.61 15.25
CA GLY A 184 -9.20 26.90 13.95
C GLY A 184 -10.40 26.01 13.58
N PHE A 185 -10.71 24.95 14.33
CA PHE A 185 -11.85 24.07 14.05
C PHE A 185 -12.49 23.51 15.32
N ALA A 186 -13.71 23.96 15.63
CA ALA A 186 -14.40 23.60 16.87
C ALA A 186 -15.24 22.32 16.76
N GLN A 187 -15.57 21.87 15.55
CA GLN A 187 -16.41 20.69 15.35
C GLN A 187 -15.56 19.43 15.41
N LYS A 188 -15.97 18.49 16.24
CA LYS A 188 -15.32 17.19 16.36
C LYS A 188 -15.97 16.23 15.34
N PRO A 189 -15.21 15.64 14.40
CA PRO A 189 -15.76 14.63 13.51
C PRO A 189 -16.25 13.40 14.28
N SER A 190 -17.17 12.66 13.67
CA SER A 190 -17.64 11.38 14.22
C SER A 190 -16.46 10.40 14.37
N HIS A 191 -16.34 9.82 15.57
CA HIS A 191 -15.32 8.82 15.87
C HIS A 191 -15.67 7.48 15.21
N SER A 192 -14.71 6.89 14.51
CA SER A 192 -14.83 5.59 13.87
C SER A 192 -13.60 4.76 14.23
N PRO A 193 -13.73 3.72 15.08
CA PRO A 193 -12.62 2.85 15.43
C PRO A 193 -11.95 2.22 14.20
N GLN A 194 -12.72 2.01 13.13
CA GLN A 194 -12.21 1.47 11.88
C GLN A 194 -11.30 2.47 11.15
N HIS A 195 -11.67 3.76 11.13
CA HIS A 195 -10.84 4.80 10.55
C HIS A 195 -9.54 4.96 11.37
N ASP A 196 -9.64 4.99 12.70
CA ASP A 196 -8.47 5.09 13.58
C ASP A 196 -7.51 3.91 13.40
N PHE A 197 -8.07 2.72 13.18
CA PHE A 197 -7.30 1.53 12.83
C PHE A 197 -6.55 1.70 11.50
N TYR A 198 -7.23 2.16 10.44
CA TYR A 198 -6.58 2.37 9.14
C TYR A 198 -5.52 3.48 9.17
N ARG A 199 -5.81 4.61 9.83
CA ARG A 199 -4.85 5.70 10.09
C ARG A 199 -3.60 5.16 10.80
N THR A 200 -3.80 4.33 11.82
CA THR A 200 -2.70 3.70 12.57
C THR A 200 -1.83 2.82 11.68
N GLU A 201 -2.41 2.01 10.79
CA GLU A 201 -1.64 1.18 9.84
C GLU A 201 -0.84 2.05 8.86
N ILE A 202 -1.42 3.13 8.33
CA ILE A 202 -0.73 4.08 7.44
C ILE A 202 0.45 4.74 8.15
N LEU A 203 0.23 5.24 9.38
CA LEU A 203 1.27 5.89 10.18
C LEU A 203 2.42 4.92 10.52
N LYS A 204 2.14 3.64 10.78
CA LYS A 204 3.19 2.63 10.96
C LYS A 204 4.06 2.47 9.72
N LEU A 205 3.46 2.49 8.52
CA LEU A 205 4.21 2.42 7.27
C LEU A 205 5.06 3.68 7.06
N LEU A 206 4.52 4.87 7.32
CA LEU A 206 5.31 6.11 7.27
C LEU A 206 6.52 6.09 8.20
N LEU A 207 6.41 5.49 9.39
CA LEU A 207 7.52 5.32 10.32
C LEU A 207 8.55 4.26 9.88
N ALA A 208 8.15 3.33 9.00
CA ALA A 208 9.02 2.29 8.48
C ALA A 208 9.74 2.69 7.17
N CYS A 209 9.32 3.81 6.56
CA CYS A 209 9.92 4.38 5.35
C CYS A 209 11.23 5.13 5.63
#